data_AF-A0A4P8PVV5-F1
#
_entry.id   AF-A0A4P8PVV5-F1
#
_cell.length_a   1.000
_cell.length_b   1.000
_cell.length_c   1.000
_cell.angle_alpha   90.00
_cell.angle_beta   90.00
_cell.angle_gamma   90.00
#
_symmetry.space_group_name_H-M   'P 1'
#
loop_
_entity.id
_entity.type
_entity.pdbx_description
1 polymer ?
#
loop_
_entity_poly.entity_id
_entity_poly.type
_entity_poly.pdbx_seq_one_letter_code
_entity_poly.pdbx_strand_id
1 'polypeptide(L)'
;MDVRDEVAALRARTDRIDPRELDALWARLDVCRPIDLIGYRWRGFAFDTGHRTGTLLDRAHWYGKAFAGESDVQPLLCRGEDGQLFSDIGTGHGEASLWEVVFRGEATATMVYDGMPVFDHFKKVDDDTVIGVMNGKGKLVFDAGEHFWFGLERDVAL
;
A
#
# COMPACT_ATOMS: atom_id res chain seq x y z
N MET A 1 -11.27 20.17 6.23
CA MET A 1 -9.96 19.68 6.68
C MET A 1 -9.19 19.35 5.42
N ASP A 2 -7.93 19.75 5.31
CA ASP A 2 -7.09 19.31 4.20
C ASP A 2 -6.91 17.77 4.30
N VAL A 3 -6.85 17.08 3.16
CA VAL A 3 -6.65 15.62 3.11
C VAL A 3 -5.32 15.22 3.75
N ARG A 4 -4.30 16.08 3.67
CA ARG A 4 -3.00 15.86 4.34
C ARG A 4 -3.13 15.84 5.86
N ASP A 5 -3.81 16.83 6.43
CA ASP A 5 -4.05 16.93 7.87
C ASP A 5 -4.86 15.73 8.38
N GLU A 6 -5.82 15.26 7.59
CA GLU A 6 -6.65 14.11 7.92
C GLU A 6 -5.86 12.79 7.88
N VAL A 7 -5.02 12.57 6.86
CA VAL A 7 -4.11 11.41 6.80
C VAL A 7 -3.14 11.43 7.97
N ALA A 8 -2.57 12.58 8.30
CA ALA A 8 -1.69 12.74 9.45
C ALA A 8 -2.41 12.42 10.77
N ALA A 9 -3.65 12.90 10.92
CA ALA A 9 -4.48 12.61 12.10
C ALA A 9 -4.81 11.11 12.21
N LEU A 10 -5.23 10.46 11.12
CA LEU A 10 -5.50 9.02 11.09
C LEU A 10 -4.25 8.20 11.41
N ARG A 11 -3.10 8.56 10.86
CA ARG A 11 -1.82 7.89 11.12
C ARG A 11 -1.36 8.03 12.58
N ALA A 12 -1.68 9.14 13.22
CA ALA A 12 -1.33 9.40 14.62
C ALA A 12 -2.33 8.80 15.63
N ARG A 13 -3.45 8.20 15.18
CA ARG A 13 -4.42 7.54 16.06
C ARG A 13 -3.75 6.37 16.80
N THR A 14 -4.11 6.24 18.08
CA THR A 14 -3.63 5.14 18.94
C THR A 14 -4.73 4.12 19.25
N ASP A 15 -5.96 4.44 18.92
CA ASP A 15 -7.11 3.54 18.98
C ASP A 15 -7.46 3.03 17.57
N ARG A 16 -8.29 1.98 17.53
CA ARG A 16 -8.67 1.33 16.28
C ARG A 16 -9.46 2.28 15.39
N ILE A 17 -9.06 2.36 14.12
CA ILE A 17 -9.71 3.13 13.06
C ILE A 17 -10.87 2.31 12.50
N ASP A 18 -12.04 2.93 12.32
CA ASP A 18 -13.13 2.32 11.56
C ASP A 18 -12.77 2.35 10.06
N PRO A 19 -12.72 1.21 9.35
CA PRO A 19 -12.44 1.18 7.90
C PRO A 19 -13.30 2.15 7.07
N ARG A 20 -14.50 2.48 7.53
CA ARG A 20 -15.38 3.47 6.89
C ARG A 20 -14.79 4.87 6.84
N GLU A 21 -13.95 5.25 7.81
CA GLU A 21 -13.22 6.53 7.80
C GLU A 21 -12.25 6.55 6.60
N LEU A 22 -11.58 5.43 6.32
CA LEU A 22 -10.64 5.28 5.20
C LEU A 22 -11.38 5.21 3.86
N ASP A 23 -12.57 4.60 3.81
CA ASP A 23 -13.45 4.65 2.65
C ASP A 23 -13.85 6.10 2.29
N ALA A 24 -14.23 6.89 3.30
CA ALA A 24 -14.62 8.29 3.13
C ALA A 24 -13.43 9.19 2.74
N LEU A 25 -12.23 8.88 3.22
CA LEU A 25 -11.00 9.50 2.76
C LEU A 25 -10.71 9.16 1.30
N TRP A 26 -10.72 7.87 0.94
CA TRP A 26 -10.43 7.38 -0.41
C TRP A 26 -11.27 8.05 -1.50
N ALA A 27 -12.56 8.29 -1.22
CA ALA A 27 -13.47 8.94 -2.17
C ALA A 27 -13.06 10.39 -2.54
N ARG A 28 -12.19 11.03 -1.75
CA ARG A 28 -11.74 12.41 -1.95
C ARG A 28 -10.29 12.54 -2.41
N LEU A 29 -9.53 11.46 -2.39
CA LEU A 29 -8.14 11.46 -2.85
C LEU A 29 -8.08 11.49 -4.38
N ASP A 30 -7.02 12.09 -4.90
CA ASP A 30 -6.76 12.17 -6.33
C ASP A 30 -6.38 10.81 -6.91
N VAL A 31 -6.70 10.60 -8.18
CA VAL A 31 -6.27 9.41 -8.93
C VAL A 31 -4.74 9.38 -8.98
N CYS A 32 -4.16 8.22 -8.63
CA CYS A 32 -2.74 7.96 -8.77
C CYS A 32 -2.48 7.37 -10.15
N ARG A 33 -1.44 7.83 -10.84
CA ARG A 33 -0.95 7.27 -12.12
C ARG A 33 0.34 6.49 -11.87
N PRO A 34 0.69 5.49 -12.70
CA PRO A 34 1.94 4.75 -12.54
C PRO A 34 3.18 5.66 -12.44
N ILE A 35 3.21 6.76 -13.20
CA ILE A 35 4.29 7.74 -13.19
C ILE A 35 4.46 8.48 -11.85
N ASP A 36 3.43 8.53 -11.01
CA ASP A 36 3.54 9.14 -9.68
C ASP A 36 4.39 8.28 -8.73
N LEU A 37 4.47 6.97 -8.99
CA LEU A 37 5.17 5.96 -8.16
C LEU A 37 6.55 5.59 -8.69
N ILE A 38 6.68 5.45 -10.02
CA ILE A 38 7.85 4.90 -10.70
C ILE A 38 9.10 5.77 -10.50
N GLY A 39 10.24 5.10 -10.33
CA GLY A 39 11.56 5.70 -10.11
C GLY A 39 11.93 5.86 -8.63
N TYR A 40 11.13 5.31 -7.72
CA TYR A 40 11.31 5.55 -6.28
C TYR A 40 11.03 4.31 -5.43
N ARG A 41 11.75 4.23 -4.32
CA ARG A 41 11.40 3.44 -3.15
C ARG A 41 10.47 4.25 -2.26
N TRP A 42 9.53 3.56 -1.66
CA TRP A 42 8.52 4.12 -0.78
C TRP A 42 8.51 3.37 0.54
N ARG A 43 8.43 4.11 1.65
CA ARG A 43 8.32 3.59 3.00
C ARG A 43 6.85 3.39 3.36
N GLY A 44 6.52 2.20 3.84
CA GLY A 44 5.16 1.82 4.18
C GLY A 44 4.76 2.14 5.61
N PHE A 45 3.47 2.35 5.82
CA PHE A 45 2.83 2.36 7.13
C PHE A 45 1.42 1.77 7.01
N ALA A 46 0.93 1.10 8.05
CA ALA A 46 -0.41 0.52 8.11
C ALA A 46 -1.36 1.41 8.93
N PHE A 47 -2.64 1.44 8.55
CA PHE A 47 -3.69 1.99 9.42
C PHE A 47 -4.22 0.88 10.32
N ASP A 48 -4.25 1.09 11.64
CA ASP A 48 -4.74 0.07 12.58
C ASP A 48 -6.27 -0.03 12.56
N THR A 49 -6.79 -0.82 11.63
CA THR A 49 -8.19 -1.23 11.56
C THR A 49 -8.45 -2.56 12.27
N GLY A 50 -7.42 -3.16 12.89
CA GLY A 50 -7.45 -4.53 13.40
C GLY A 50 -7.32 -5.63 12.33
N HIS A 51 -7.02 -5.27 11.08
CA HIS A 51 -6.85 -6.21 9.97
C HIS A 51 -5.56 -7.04 10.12
N ARG A 52 -5.64 -8.38 9.99
CA ARG A 52 -4.50 -9.30 10.26
C ARG A 52 -3.22 -8.99 9.49
N THR A 53 -3.34 -8.45 8.27
CA THR A 53 -2.20 -8.17 7.40
C THR A 53 -1.25 -7.14 8.01
N GLY A 54 -1.75 -6.17 8.78
CA GLY A 54 -0.87 -5.26 9.53
C GLY A 54 0.07 -6.03 10.45
N THR A 55 -0.46 -6.95 11.26
CA THR A 55 0.35 -7.80 12.15
C THR A 55 1.32 -8.72 11.38
N LEU A 56 0.95 -9.20 10.19
CA LEU A 56 1.85 -10.02 9.37
C LEU A 56 3.01 -9.20 8.81
N LEU A 57 2.75 -7.98 8.34
CA LEU A 57 3.77 -7.08 7.83
C LEU A 57 4.73 -6.62 8.93
N ASP A 58 4.23 -6.34 10.14
CA ASP A 58 5.07 -6.00 11.29
C ASP A 58 6.04 -7.14 11.62
N ARG A 59 5.55 -8.39 11.63
CA ARG A 59 6.37 -9.59 11.88
C ARG A 59 7.38 -9.85 10.77
N ALA A 60 7.06 -9.47 9.54
CA ALA A 60 7.96 -9.55 8.40
C ALA A 60 8.99 -8.40 8.37
N HIS A 61 8.94 -7.47 9.32
CA HIS A 61 9.75 -6.24 9.31
C HIS A 61 9.62 -5.48 7.98
N TRP A 62 8.39 -5.39 7.48
CA TRP A 62 8.08 -4.72 6.23
C TRP A 62 8.51 -3.26 6.29
N TYR A 63 9.34 -2.85 5.34
CA TYR A 63 9.80 -1.49 5.16
C TYR A 63 8.91 -0.70 4.21
N GLY A 64 8.47 -1.33 3.12
CA GLY A 64 7.73 -0.65 2.06
C GLY A 64 7.81 -1.35 0.71
N LYS A 65 7.85 -0.56 -0.36
CA LYS A 65 7.80 -1.03 -1.75
C LYS A 65 8.80 -0.27 -2.62
N ALA A 66 9.24 -0.84 -3.72
CA ALA A 66 10.01 -0.13 -4.74
C ALA A 66 9.36 -0.29 -6.11
N PHE A 67 9.27 0.81 -6.85
CA PHE A 67 8.70 0.82 -8.20
C PHE A 67 9.79 1.34 -9.15
N ALA A 68 10.63 0.44 -9.67
CA ALA A 68 11.69 0.82 -10.62
C ALA A 68 11.12 1.04 -12.03
N GLY A 69 10.03 0.35 -12.38
CA GLY A 69 9.31 0.52 -13.63
C GLY A 69 7.93 -0.15 -13.59
N GLU A 70 7.18 -0.10 -14.69
CA GLU A 70 5.84 -0.71 -14.77
C GLU A 70 5.88 -2.24 -14.58
N SER A 71 6.92 -2.91 -15.06
CA SER A 71 7.09 -4.37 -14.90
C SER A 71 8.21 -4.74 -13.92
N ASP A 72 8.70 -3.79 -13.14
CA ASP A 72 9.79 -3.98 -12.17
C ASP A 72 9.40 -3.33 -10.84
N VAL A 73 8.65 -4.09 -10.04
CA VAL A 73 8.10 -3.65 -8.76
C VAL A 73 8.42 -4.68 -7.69
N GLN A 74 9.01 -4.21 -6.59
CA GLN A 74 9.28 -5.01 -5.40
C GLN A 74 8.21 -4.72 -4.35
N PRO A 75 7.20 -5.60 -4.18
CA PRO A 75 6.00 -5.29 -3.41
C PRO A 75 6.17 -5.45 -1.90
N LEU A 76 7.22 -6.17 -1.47
CA LEU A 76 7.54 -6.47 -0.08
C LEU A 76 9.04 -6.28 0.15
N LEU A 77 9.45 -5.02 0.27
CA LEU A 77 10.77 -4.74 0.83
C LEU A 77 10.72 -4.93 2.34
N CYS A 78 11.52 -5.87 2.84
CA CYS A 78 11.62 -6.21 4.25
C CYS A 78 13.04 -5.93 4.76
N ARG A 79 13.18 -5.71 6.07
CA ARG A 79 14.49 -5.55 6.70
C ARG A 79 15.00 -6.87 7.23
N GLY A 80 16.17 -7.29 6.75
CA GLY A 80 16.87 -8.49 7.22
C GLY A 80 17.55 -8.30 8.58
N GLU A 81 18.06 -9.39 9.15
CA GLU A 81 18.79 -9.37 10.44
C GLU A 81 20.07 -8.52 10.38
N ASP A 82 20.68 -8.41 9.20
CA ASP A 82 21.84 -7.55 8.93
C ASP A 82 21.47 -6.06 8.75
N GLY A 83 20.19 -5.73 8.88
CA GLY A 83 19.64 -4.40 8.71
C GLY A 83 19.47 -3.97 7.25
N GLN A 84 19.87 -4.79 6.27
CA GLN A 84 19.72 -4.49 4.85
C GLN A 84 18.28 -4.72 4.39
N LEU A 85 17.88 -4.02 3.33
CA LEU A 85 16.59 -4.24 2.68
C LEU A 85 16.73 -5.33 1.61
N PHE A 86 15.76 -6.23 1.55
CA PHE A 86 15.64 -7.24 0.49
C PHE A 86 14.18 -7.37 0.04
N SER A 87 13.96 -7.82 -1.20
CA SER A 87 12.62 -8.17 -1.69
C SER A 87 12.24 -9.57 -1.19
N ASP A 88 11.21 -9.68 -0.35
CA ASP A 88 10.70 -10.95 0.18
C ASP A 88 9.77 -11.64 -0.84
N ILE A 89 10.38 -12.17 -1.90
CA ILE A 89 9.69 -12.94 -2.95
C ILE A 89 9.08 -14.25 -2.42
N GLY A 90 9.53 -14.73 -1.25
CA GLY A 90 8.99 -15.94 -0.63
C GLY A 90 7.57 -15.69 -0.13
N THR A 91 7.41 -14.66 0.72
CA THR A 91 6.09 -14.24 1.22
C THR A 91 5.24 -13.60 0.12
N GLY A 92 5.85 -12.87 -0.81
CA GLY A 92 5.17 -12.23 -1.94
C GLY A 92 4.75 -13.20 -3.05
N HIS A 93 5.19 -14.46 -3.00
CA HIS A 93 5.09 -15.43 -4.09
C HIS A 93 5.64 -14.91 -5.43
N GLY A 94 6.65 -14.04 -5.38
CA GLY A 94 7.20 -13.34 -6.54
C GLY A 94 7.23 -11.83 -6.34
N GLU A 95 7.41 -11.12 -7.44
CA GLU A 95 7.42 -9.67 -7.52
C GLU A 95 6.02 -9.15 -7.94
N ALA A 96 5.97 -7.96 -8.54
CA ALA A 96 4.73 -7.36 -9.02
C ALA A 96 4.94 -6.50 -10.27
N SER A 97 3.82 -6.04 -10.82
CA SER A 97 3.76 -5.04 -11.90
C SER A 97 2.70 -3.97 -11.61
N LEU A 98 2.82 -2.80 -12.23
CA LEU A 98 1.85 -1.71 -12.16
C LEU A 98 0.94 -1.70 -13.39
N TRP A 99 -0.35 -1.54 -13.14
CA TRP A 99 -1.39 -1.41 -14.16
C TRP A 99 -2.40 -0.36 -13.74
N GLU A 100 -3.09 0.25 -14.70
CA GLU A 100 -4.28 1.04 -14.39
C GLU A 100 -5.49 0.10 -14.30
N VAL A 101 -6.08 0.01 -13.11
CA VAL A 101 -7.24 -0.87 -12.84
C VAL A 101 -8.37 -0.02 -12.29
N VAL A 102 -9.60 -0.31 -12.74
CA VAL A 102 -10.79 0.36 -12.22
C VAL A 102 -11.14 -0.19 -10.83
N PHE A 103 -11.13 0.68 -9.83
CA PHE A 103 -11.57 0.37 -8.47
C PHE A 103 -12.55 1.46 -8.00
N ARG A 104 -13.74 1.04 -7.54
CA ARG A 104 -14.82 1.94 -7.08
C ARG A 104 -15.21 3.03 -8.11
N GLY A 105 -15.12 2.70 -9.40
CA GLY A 105 -15.56 3.56 -10.50
C GLY A 105 -14.46 4.42 -11.13
N GLU A 106 -13.23 4.38 -10.61
CA GLU A 106 -12.11 5.16 -11.12
C GLU A 106 -10.94 4.26 -11.52
N ALA A 107 -10.31 4.51 -12.66
CA ALA A 107 -9.06 3.86 -13.05
C ALA A 107 -7.91 4.51 -12.29
N THR A 108 -7.13 3.73 -11.56
CA THR A 108 -5.99 4.22 -10.77
C THR A 108 -4.83 3.23 -10.81
N ALA A 109 -3.61 3.74 -10.60
CA ALA A 109 -2.41 2.93 -10.49
C ALA A 109 -2.62 1.83 -9.45
N THR A 110 -2.38 0.60 -9.88
CA THR A 110 -2.62 -0.59 -9.10
C THR A 110 -1.45 -1.52 -9.26
N MET A 111 -0.84 -1.90 -8.15
CA MET A 111 0.18 -2.93 -8.15
C MET A 111 -0.50 -4.30 -8.12
N VAL A 112 -0.15 -5.13 -9.09
CA VAL A 112 -0.66 -6.49 -9.28
C VAL A 112 0.46 -7.46 -8.92
N TYR A 113 0.23 -8.30 -7.92
CA TYR A 113 1.20 -9.32 -7.53
C TYR A 113 1.28 -10.42 -8.58
N ASP A 114 2.49 -10.86 -8.93
CA ASP A 114 2.69 -11.85 -10.00
C ASP A 114 2.21 -13.25 -9.57
N GLY A 115 2.48 -13.63 -8.32
CA GLY A 115 2.16 -14.96 -7.79
C GLY A 115 0.96 -15.04 -6.85
N MET A 116 0.24 -13.94 -6.65
CA MET A 116 -0.92 -13.89 -5.74
C MET A 116 -2.11 -13.18 -6.37
N PRO A 117 -3.36 -13.58 -6.05
CA PRO A 117 -4.56 -12.87 -6.49
C PRO A 117 -4.80 -11.63 -5.62
N VAL A 118 -3.82 -10.72 -5.57
CA VAL A 118 -3.76 -9.53 -4.72
C VAL A 118 -3.49 -8.30 -5.59
N PHE A 119 -4.24 -7.25 -5.32
CA PHE A 119 -4.15 -5.95 -5.97
C PHE A 119 -4.00 -4.87 -4.91
N ASP A 120 -3.01 -4.00 -5.04
CA ASP A 120 -2.90 -2.79 -4.22
C ASP A 120 -3.29 -1.59 -5.07
N HIS A 121 -4.49 -1.04 -4.86
CA HIS A 121 -4.92 0.18 -5.56
C HIS A 121 -4.39 1.41 -4.82
N PHE A 122 -3.85 2.38 -5.55
CA PHE A 122 -3.31 3.60 -4.95
C PHE A 122 -4.15 4.83 -5.27
N LYS A 123 -4.21 5.78 -4.34
CA LYS A 123 -4.65 7.15 -4.59
C LYS A 123 -3.70 8.15 -3.96
N LYS A 124 -3.58 9.33 -4.58
CA LYS A 124 -2.62 10.35 -4.21
C LYS A 124 -3.17 11.27 -3.12
N VAL A 125 -2.38 11.49 -2.08
CA VAL A 125 -2.61 12.52 -1.05
C VAL A 125 -1.85 13.79 -1.45
N ASP A 126 -0.58 13.62 -1.84
CA ASP A 126 0.29 14.64 -2.41
C ASP A 126 1.42 13.99 -3.22
N ASP A 127 2.40 14.78 -3.64
CA ASP A 127 3.48 14.28 -4.49
C ASP A 127 4.38 13.27 -3.79
N ASP A 128 4.37 13.18 -2.46
CA ASP A 128 5.23 12.28 -1.69
C ASP A 128 4.47 11.25 -0.86
N THR A 129 3.13 11.25 -0.93
CA THR A 129 2.28 10.39 -0.11
C THR A 129 1.12 9.81 -0.92
N VAL A 130 0.98 8.49 -0.87
CA VAL A 130 -0.17 7.76 -1.44
C VAL A 130 -0.82 6.86 -0.39
N ILE A 131 -2.13 6.64 -0.54
CA ILE A 131 -2.89 5.65 0.23
C ILE A 131 -3.11 4.43 -0.64
N GLY A 132 -2.88 3.26 -0.07
CA GLY A 132 -3.12 1.96 -0.67
C GLY A 132 -4.30 1.25 -0.02
N VAL A 133 -5.13 0.61 -0.84
CA VAL A 133 -6.14 -0.36 -0.39
C VAL A 133 -5.89 -1.68 -1.08
N MET A 134 -5.72 -2.73 -0.26
CA MET A 134 -5.47 -4.07 -0.77
C MET A 134 -6.80 -4.76 -1.09
N ASN A 135 -6.89 -5.27 -2.30
CA ASN A 135 -8.04 -5.96 -2.88
C ASN A 135 -7.61 -7.34 -3.44
N GLY A 136 -8.57 -8.16 -3.85
CA GLY A 136 -8.32 -9.46 -4.48
C GLY A 136 -9.13 -10.59 -3.85
N LYS A 137 -8.54 -11.79 -3.81
CA LYS A 137 -9.19 -12.99 -3.25
C LYS A 137 -8.45 -13.52 -2.03
N GLY A 138 -9.22 -14.00 -1.04
CA GLY A 138 -8.72 -14.73 0.12
C GLY A 138 -8.65 -13.90 1.41
N LYS A 139 -8.33 -14.58 2.51
CA LYS A 139 -8.33 -13.97 3.86
C LYS A 139 -7.18 -12.99 4.10
N LEU A 140 -6.18 -12.97 3.21
CA LEU A 140 -5.10 -12.00 3.28
C LEU A 140 -5.59 -10.59 2.94
N VAL A 141 -6.51 -10.46 1.98
CA VAL A 141 -6.99 -9.17 1.46
C VAL A 141 -8.35 -8.77 2.00
N PHE A 142 -9.16 -9.74 2.42
CA PHE A 142 -10.49 -9.51 2.95
C PHE A 142 -10.65 -10.28 4.26
N ASP A 143 -10.49 -9.57 5.38
CA ASP A 143 -10.55 -10.11 6.74
C ASP A 143 -11.74 -9.53 7.48
N ALA A 144 -12.57 -10.39 8.06
CA ALA A 144 -13.80 -10.00 8.77
C ALA A 144 -14.76 -9.07 7.99
N GLY A 145 -14.70 -9.04 6.65
CA GLY A 145 -15.54 -8.17 5.83
C GLY A 145 -14.87 -6.88 5.38
N GLU A 146 -13.59 -6.68 5.73
CA GLU A 146 -12.89 -5.40 5.55
C GLU A 146 -11.62 -5.57 4.72
N HIS A 147 -11.26 -4.54 3.96
CA HIS A 147 -9.99 -4.46 3.22
C HIS A 147 -8.84 -4.05 4.15
N PHE A 148 -7.61 -4.38 3.75
CA PHE A 148 -6.42 -3.84 4.39
C PHE A 148 -6.08 -2.46 3.81
N TRP A 149 -5.76 -1.53 4.70
CA TRP A 149 -5.43 -0.15 4.36
C TRP A 149 -4.02 0.20 4.82
N PHE A 150 -3.28 0.86 3.96
CA PHE A 150 -1.92 1.29 4.24
C PHE A 150 -1.64 2.61 3.53
N GLY A 151 -0.52 3.22 3.84
CA GLY A 151 0.02 4.34 3.07
C GLY A 151 1.49 4.12 2.75
N LEU A 152 1.97 4.89 1.78
CA LEU A 152 3.35 4.90 1.34
C LEU A 152 3.84 6.35 1.28
N GLU A 153 5.02 6.59 1.84
CA GLU A 153 5.74 7.86 1.75
C GLU A 153 6.99 7.69 0.88
N ARG A 154 7.25 8.63 -0.04
CA ARG A 154 8.43 8.61 -0.90
C ARG A 154 9.70 8.63 -0.05
N ASP A 155 10.63 7.72 -0.32
CA ASP A 155 11.85 7.55 0.48
C ASP A 155 13.11 7.97 -0.28
N VAL A 156 13.44 7.26 -1.37
CA VAL A 156 14.63 7.54 -2.18
C VAL A 156 14.36 7.25 -3.64
N ALA A 157 15.03 7.97 -4.54
CA ALA A 157 15.03 7.65 -5.97
C ALA A 157 15.80 6.34 -6.24
N LEU A 158 15.41 5.65 -7.31
CA LEU A 158 16.00 4.40 -7.79
C LEU A 158 16.85 4.62 -9.05
#